data_AF-A0A8T5BFK5-F1
#
_entry.id   AF-A0A8T5BFK5-F1
#
_cell.length_a   1.000
_cell.length_b   1.000
_cell.length_c   1.000
_cell.angle_alpha   90.00
_cell.angle_beta   90.00
_cell.angle_gamma   90.00
#
_symmetry.space_group_name_H-M   'P 1'
#
loop_
_entity.id
_entity.type
_entity.pdbx_description
1 polymer ?
#
loop_
_entity_poly.entity_id
_entity_poly.type
_entity_poly.pdbx_seq_one_letter_code
_entity_poly.pdbx_strand_id
1 'polypeptide(L)'
;MSKDQIYGGLIFAAALIVAIGYIAAFFAPYLHLPPWWRDWAIALPIFIIVLAVLVIFMWIGWVMFTTPPPTPLEAEEEKTEEVKEEAKNE
;
A
#
# COMPACT_ATOMS: atom_id res chain seq x y z
N MET A 1 -29.68 -17.80 16.87
CA MET A 1 -28.60 -16.82 16.66
C MET A 1 -28.88 -16.06 15.37
N SER A 2 -28.73 -14.74 15.36
CA SER A 2 -28.84 -13.98 14.10
C SER A 2 -27.65 -14.30 13.20
N LYS A 3 -27.83 -14.15 11.87
CA LYS A 3 -26.75 -14.39 10.89
C LYS A 3 -25.53 -13.53 11.20
N ASP A 4 -25.76 -12.28 11.62
CA ASP A 4 -24.71 -11.32 11.97
C ASP A 4 -23.94 -11.73 13.21
N GLN A 5 -24.60 -12.32 14.21
CA GLN A 5 -23.93 -12.87 15.40
C GLN A 5 -23.07 -14.09 15.06
N ILE A 6 -23.49 -14.91 14.10
CA ILE A 6 -22.71 -16.07 13.64
C ILE A 6 -21.44 -15.60 12.93
N TYR A 7 -21.55 -14.63 12.02
CA TYR A 7 -20.38 -14.07 11.33
C TYR A 7 -19.44 -13.36 12.32
N GLY A 8 -19.97 -12.55 13.23
CA GLY A 8 -19.18 -11.90 14.27
C GLY A 8 -18.47 -12.90 15.18
N GLY A 9 -19.16 -13.96 15.61
CA GLY A 9 -18.57 -15.02 16.43
C GLY A 9 -17.48 -15.81 15.70
N LEU A 10 -17.68 -16.10 14.41
CA LEU A 10 -16.68 -16.77 13.57
C LEU A 10 -15.42 -15.94 13.41
N ILE A 11 -15.56 -14.65 13.09
CA ILE A 11 -14.43 -13.74 12.92
C ILE A 11 -13.69 -13.58 14.26
N PHE A 12 -14.42 -13.43 15.37
CA PHE A 12 -13.80 -13.34 16.70
C PHE A 12 -13.03 -14.61 17.05
N ALA A 13 -13.62 -15.80 16.84
CA ALA A 13 -12.95 -17.07 17.12
C ALA A 13 -11.70 -17.25 16.24
N ALA A 14 -11.79 -16.92 14.95
CA ALA A 14 -10.65 -16.97 14.04
C ALA A 14 -9.53 -16.00 14.48
N ALA A 15 -9.87 -14.76 14.81
CA ALA A 15 -8.92 -13.77 15.31
C ALA A 15 -8.27 -14.21 16.62
N LEU A 16 -9.04 -14.78 17.55
CA LEU A 16 -8.54 -15.28 18.82
C LEU A 16 -7.57 -16.46 18.62
N ILE A 17 -7.88 -17.39 17.72
CA ILE A 17 -6.99 -18.50 17.36
C ILE A 17 -5.68 -17.97 16.77
N VAL A 18 -5.75 -17.03 15.84
CA VAL A 18 -4.56 -16.41 15.23
C VAL A 18 -3.74 -15.66 16.28
N ALA A 19 -4.37 -14.91 17.19
CA ALA A 19 -3.69 -14.19 18.26
C ALA A 19 -2.94 -15.15 19.20
N ILE A 20 -3.58 -16.24 19.62
CA ILE A 20 -2.94 -17.26 20.46
C ILE A 20 -1.79 -17.92 19.70
N GLY A 21 -1.99 -18.30 18.44
CA GLY A 21 -0.95 -18.89 17.60
C GLY A 21 0.25 -17.96 17.40
N TYR A 22 0.02 -16.67 17.19
CA TYR A 22 1.06 -15.66 17.05
C TYR A 22 1.88 -15.51 18.34
N ILE A 23 1.21 -15.41 19.49
CA ILE A 23 1.88 -15.36 20.80
C ILE A 23 2.69 -16.65 21.02
N ALA A 24 2.10 -17.81 20.78
CA ALA A 24 2.77 -19.11 20.94
C ALA A 24 4.00 -19.24 20.03
N ALA A 25 3.96 -18.70 18.80
CA ALA A 25 5.10 -18.71 17.88
C ALA A 25 6.32 -17.95 18.43
N PHE A 26 6.11 -16.86 19.20
CA PHE A 26 7.21 -16.15 19.85
C PHE A 26 7.86 -16.95 20.98
N PHE A 27 7.07 -17.77 21.68
CA PHE A 27 7.56 -18.66 22.73
C PHE A 27 7.95 -20.05 22.22
N ALA A 28 7.94 -20.27 20.89
CA ALA A 28 8.24 -21.57 20.28
C ALA A 28 9.54 -22.24 20.78
N PRO A 29 10.67 -21.52 20.97
CA PRO A 29 11.90 -22.12 21.50
C PRO A 29 11.76 -22.65 22.93
N TYR A 30 10.89 -22.05 23.75
CA TYR A 30 10.64 -22.45 25.13
C TYR A 30 9.59 -23.55 25.25
N LEU A 31 8.76 -23.72 24.21
CA LEU A 31 7.64 -24.66 24.19
C LEU A 31 7.96 -25.98 23.48
N HIS A 32 9.23 -26.24 23.14
CA HIS A 32 9.68 -27.37 22.30
C HIS A 32 9.01 -27.41 20.92
N LEU A 33 8.59 -26.25 20.42
CA LEU A 33 8.04 -26.10 19.07
C LEU A 33 9.19 -25.87 18.07
N PRO A 34 8.95 -26.11 16.77
CA PRO A 34 9.98 -25.90 15.77
C PRO A 34 10.47 -24.45 15.75
N PRO A 35 11.79 -24.20 15.73
CA PRO A 35 12.34 -22.84 15.76
C PRO A 35 11.85 -21.95 14.62
N TRP A 36 11.61 -22.54 13.44
CA TRP A 36 11.14 -21.83 12.25
C TRP A 36 9.78 -21.14 12.46
N TRP A 37 8.93 -21.59 13.40
CA TRP A 37 7.66 -20.92 13.67
C TRP A 37 7.83 -19.47 14.08
N ARG A 38 8.86 -19.18 14.89
CA ARG A 38 9.19 -17.80 15.28
C ARG A 38 9.64 -16.99 14.07
N ASP A 39 10.45 -17.57 13.21
CA ASP A 39 10.98 -16.90 12.02
C ASP A 39 9.85 -16.54 11.07
N TRP A 40 8.89 -17.44 10.83
CA TRP A 40 7.73 -17.19 9.99
C TRP A 40 6.78 -16.13 10.58
N ALA A 41 6.59 -16.13 11.91
CA ALA A 41 5.77 -15.11 12.58
C ALA A 41 6.30 -13.68 12.39
N ILE A 42 7.62 -13.52 12.21
CA ILE A 42 8.29 -12.25 11.98
C ILE A 42 8.42 -11.96 10.47
N ALA A 43 8.84 -12.95 9.70
CA ALA A 43 9.13 -12.81 8.27
C ALA A 43 7.86 -12.46 7.47
N LEU A 44 6.73 -13.10 7.76
CA LEU A 44 5.48 -12.90 7.02
C LEU A 44 4.96 -11.45 7.08
N PRO A 45 4.76 -10.81 8.25
CA PRO A 45 4.28 -9.42 8.30
C PRO A 45 5.29 -8.44 7.70
N ILE A 46 6.59 -8.63 7.94
CA ILE A 46 7.63 -7.77 7.35
C ILE A 46 7.63 -7.90 5.83
N PHE A 47 7.54 -9.12 5.29
CA PHE A 47 7.49 -9.38 3.87
C PHE A 47 6.32 -8.67 3.19
N ILE A 48 5.12 -8.74 3.79
CA ILE A 48 3.93 -8.04 3.28
C ILE A 48 4.14 -6.52 3.25
N ILE A 49 4.71 -5.95 4.33
CA ILE A 49 4.99 -4.50 4.40
C ILE A 49 5.99 -4.09 3.33
N VAL A 50 7.09 -4.83 3.18
CA VAL A 50 8.13 -4.55 2.17
C VAL A 50 7.54 -4.63 0.76
N LEU A 51 6.75 -5.65 0.47
CA LEU A 51 6.07 -5.76 -0.83
C LEU A 51 5.11 -4.60 -1.09
N ALA A 52 4.34 -4.18 -0.08
CA ALA A 52 3.44 -3.03 -0.23
C ALA A 52 4.22 -1.75 -0.60
N VAL A 53 5.35 -1.49 0.06
CA VAL A 53 6.21 -0.34 -0.25
C VAL A 53 6.82 -0.46 -1.66
N LEU A 54 7.31 -1.64 -2.04
CA LEU A 54 7.86 -1.86 -3.38
C LEU A 54 6.81 -1.68 -4.48
N VAL A 55 5.57 -2.13 -4.26
CA VAL A 55 4.46 -1.90 -5.18
C VAL A 55 4.18 -0.41 -5.34
N ILE A 56 4.23 0.37 -4.25
CA ILE A 56 4.08 1.83 -4.32
C ILE A 56 5.21 2.45 -5.15
N PHE A 57 6.48 2.08 -4.90
CA PHE A 57 7.59 2.61 -5.69
C PHE A 57 7.50 2.23 -7.17
N MET A 58 7.11 0.99 -7.46
CA MET A 58 6.87 0.53 -8.82
C MET A 58 5.75 1.34 -9.50
N TRP A 59 4.67 1.65 -8.78
CA TRP A 59 3.58 2.49 -9.28
C TRP A 59 4.04 3.92 -9.56
N ILE A 60 4.82 4.53 -8.66
CA ILE A 60 5.35 5.90 -8.86
C ILE A 60 6.28 5.92 -10.08
N GLY A 61 7.18 4.94 -10.21
CA GLY A 61 8.07 4.82 -11.36
C GLY A 61 7.29 4.65 -12.67
N TRP A 62 6.20 3.88 -12.66
CA TRP A 62 5.30 3.75 -13.80
C TRP A 62 4.64 5.08 -14.20
N VAL A 63 4.14 5.85 -13.24
CA VAL A 63 3.55 7.16 -13.51
C VAL A 63 4.60 8.11 -14.10
N MET A 64 5.80 8.20 -13.52
CA MET A 64 6.86 9.05 -14.08
C MET A 64 7.30 8.64 -15.49
N PHE A 65 7.38 7.33 -15.77
CA PHE A 65 7.71 6.82 -17.10
C PHE A 65 6.64 7.18 -18.14
N THR A 66 5.38 7.22 -17.73
CA THR A 66 4.23 7.47 -18.62
C THR A 66 3.79 8.93 -18.68
N THR A 67 4.30 9.81 -17.80
CA THR A 67 4.04 11.25 -17.85
C THR A 67 5.05 11.95 -18.78
N PRO A 68 4.64 12.47 -19.94
CA PRO A 68 5.49 13.36 -20.72
C PRO A 68 5.82 14.61 -19.88
N PRO A 69 7.04 15.16 -20.02
CA PRO A 69 7.48 16.31 -19.23
C PRO A 69 6.45 17.44 -19.35
N PRO A 70 6.05 18.07 -18.24
CA PRO A 70 5.07 19.16 -18.27
C PRO A 70 5.58 20.24 -19.22
N THR A 71 4.74 20.62 -20.17
CA THR A 71 5.03 21.66 -21.17
C THR A 71 5.48 22.93 -20.44
N PRO A 72 6.59 23.57 -20.85
CA PRO A 72 7.03 24.83 -20.24
C PRO A 72 5.89 25.84 -20.27
N LEU A 73 5.56 26.41 -19.12
CA LEU A 73 4.52 27.44 -18.95
C LEU A 73 4.76 28.68 -19.84
N GLU A 74 5.98 28.86 -20.37
CA GLU A 74 6.35 29.90 -21.34
C GLU A 74 5.53 29.83 -22.65
N ALA A 75 5.11 28.64 -23.09
CA ALA A 75 4.30 28.49 -24.30
C ALA A 75 2.82 28.91 -24.11
N GLU A 76 2.33 28.97 -22.87
CA GLU A 76 1.00 29.50 -22.55
C GLU A 76 1.01 31.02 -22.36
N GLU A 77 2.09 31.59 -21.82
CA GLU A 77 2.24 33.05 -21.72
C GLU A 77 2.37 33.70 -23.11
N GLU A 78 3.21 33.15 -24.01
CA GLU A 78 3.35 33.66 -25.40
C GLU A 78 2.03 33.60 -26.16
N LYS A 79 1.28 32.49 -26.09
CA LYS A 79 -0.05 32.38 -26.72
C LYS A 79 -1.08 33.35 -26.16
N THR A 80 -1.01 33.64 -24.85
CA THR A 80 -1.95 34.56 -24.21
C THR A 80 -1.62 36.02 -24.56
N GLU A 81 -0.35 36.33 -24.80
CA GLU A 81 0.10 37.65 -25.25
C GLU A 81 -0.19 37.88 -26.75
N GLU A 82 0.06 36.89 -27.63
CA GLU A 82 -0.28 36.97 -29.06
C GLU A 82 -1.79 37.18 -29.28
N VAL A 83 -2.66 36.45 -28.56
CA VAL A 83 -4.12 36.62 -28.62
C VAL A 83 -4.57 38.01 -28.11
N LYS A 84 -3.81 38.61 -27.18
CA LYS A 84 -4.09 39.95 -26.66
C LYS A 84 -3.64 41.08 -27.60
N GLU A 85 -2.57 40.87 -28.36
CA GLU A 85 -2.10 41.85 -29.35
C GLU A 85 -2.96 41.86 -30.61
N GLU A 86 -3.41 40.69 -31.09
CA GLU A 86 -4.33 40.62 -32.24
C GLU A 86 -5.68 41.29 -31.95
N ALA A 87 -6.24 41.11 -30.74
CA ALA A 87 -7.50 41.73 -30.33
C ALA A 87 -7.44 43.25 -30.07
N LYS A 88 -6.24 43.85 -30.06
CA LYS A 88 -6.03 45.30 -29.86
C LYS A 88 -5.76 46.03 -31.18
N ASN A 89 -5.46 45.29 -32.24
CA ASN A 89 -5.13 45.81 -33.57
C ASN A 89 -6.29 45.63 -34.59
N GLU A 90 -7.40 44.99 -34.20
CA GLU A 90 -8.73 45.10 -34.82
C GLU A 90 -9.57 46.19 -34.15
#